data_AF-A0A0A9XG31-F1
#
_entry.id   AF-A0A0A9XG31-F1
#
_cell.length_a   1.000
_cell.length_b   1.000
_cell.length_c   1.000
_cell.angle_alpha   90.00
_cell.angle_beta   90.00
_cell.angle_gamma   90.00
#
_symmetry.space_group_name_H-M   'P 1'
#
loop_
_entity.id
_entity.type
_entity.pdbx_description
1 polymer ?
#
loop_
_entity_poly.entity_id
_entity_poly.type
_entity_poly.pdbx_seq_one_letter_code
_entity_poly.pdbx_strand_id
1 'polypeptide(L)'
;TLYAAEVWGLEQVEILERVQVRAFKSLLFLASNTPDAYVRREVGLIHTKVVVFRRALAWWDKLCQMREDRFPRRCFLRLLELDRAGFRWNNWASQFREIMGTISCANMLGSVPIPLSSSVESILDNLTDLCVENDSLKIEASRFNFYFPSLSASAGEGA
;
A
#
# COMPACT_ATOMS: atom_id res chain seq x y z
N THR A 1 -17.09 -3.50 3.04
CA THR A 1 -16.54 -4.66 2.29
C THR A 1 -15.82 -4.16 1.05
N LEU A 2 -14.55 -4.53 0.86
CA LEU A 2 -13.78 -4.21 -0.35
C LEU A 2 -14.00 -5.30 -1.40
N TYR A 3 -15.10 -5.20 -2.16
CA TYR A 3 -15.47 -6.24 -3.11
C TYR A 3 -14.48 -6.33 -4.29
N ALA A 4 -13.86 -7.49 -4.48
CA ALA A 4 -12.91 -7.78 -5.56
C ALA A 4 -11.70 -6.83 -5.66
N ALA A 5 -11.39 -6.08 -4.59
CA ALA A 5 -10.31 -5.10 -4.58
C ALA A 5 -8.93 -5.73 -4.82
N GLU A 6 -8.76 -7.03 -4.59
CA GLU A 6 -7.57 -7.78 -4.98
C GLU A 6 -7.27 -7.75 -6.48
N VAL A 7 -8.29 -7.60 -7.34
CA VAL A 7 -8.15 -7.62 -8.80
C VAL A 7 -8.08 -6.21 -9.39
N TRP A 8 -8.89 -5.27 -8.92
CA TRP A 8 -8.93 -3.93 -9.49
C TRP A 8 -8.31 -2.87 -8.59
N GLY A 9 -8.31 -3.06 -7.27
CA GLY A 9 -8.10 -1.99 -6.30
C GLY A 9 -6.68 -1.48 -6.14
N LEU A 10 -5.66 -2.13 -6.74
CA LEU A 10 -4.25 -1.73 -6.57
C LEU A 10 -3.94 -0.32 -7.07
N GLU A 11 -4.69 0.17 -8.05
CA GLU A 11 -4.52 1.51 -8.62
C GLU A 11 -5.32 2.59 -7.88
N GLN A 12 -6.44 2.21 -7.26
CA GLN A 12 -7.38 3.15 -6.63
C GLN A 12 -7.21 3.24 -5.11
N VAL A 13 -6.18 2.60 -4.55
CA VAL A 13 -5.87 2.64 -3.10
C VAL A 13 -5.82 4.05 -2.54
N GLU A 14 -5.25 5.01 -3.27
CA GLU A 14 -5.16 6.41 -2.81
C GLU A 14 -6.53 7.10 -2.76
N ILE A 15 -7.40 6.81 -3.72
CA ILE A 15 -8.76 7.34 -3.75
C ILE A 15 -9.57 6.77 -2.59
N LEU A 16 -9.48 5.45 -2.37
CA LEU A 16 -10.14 4.77 -1.26
C LEU A 16 -9.67 5.30 0.09
N GLU A 17 -8.36 5.53 0.24
CA GLU A 17 -7.76 6.09 1.45
C GLU A 17 -8.33 7.47 1.80
N ARG A 18 -8.44 8.36 0.81
CA ARG A 18 -9.01 9.71 1.00
C ARG A 18 -10.46 9.66 1.47
N VAL A 19 -11.25 8.71 0.95
CA VAL A 19 -12.64 8.53 1.38
C VAL A 19 -12.70 8.09 2.84
N GLN A 20 -11.87 7.13 3.25
CA GLN A 20 -11.79 6.68 4.64
C GLN A 20 -11.41 7.84 5.58
N VAL A 21 -10.33 8.57 5.27
CA VAL A 21 -9.88 9.69 6.10
C VAL A 21 -10.94 10.80 6.17
N ARG A 22 -11.65 11.10 5.07
CA ARG A 22 -12.73 12.09 5.07
C ARG A 22 -13.89 11.69 5.98
N ALA A 23 -14.22 10.40 6.06
CA ALA A 23 -15.22 9.90 6.99
C ALA A 23 -14.81 10.16 8.45
N PHE A 24 -13.55 9.88 8.80
CA PHE A 24 -13.04 10.18 10.14
C PHE A 24 -12.97 11.67 10.47
N LYS A 25 -12.54 12.52 9.51
CA LYS A 25 -12.61 13.97 9.70
C LYS A 25 -14.02 14.45 9.98
N SER A 26 -15.00 13.92 9.25
CA SER A 26 -16.41 14.28 9.44
C SER A 26 -16.94 13.80 10.81
N LEU A 27 -16.61 12.57 11.20
CA LEU A 27 -17.00 11.98 12.48
C LEU A 27 -16.42 12.74 13.69
N LEU A 28 -15.19 13.23 13.55
CA LEU A 28 -14.44 13.93 14.60
C LEU A 28 -14.59 15.47 14.51
N PHE A 29 -15.45 15.97 13.62
CA PHE A 29 -15.65 17.40 13.37
C PHE A 29 -14.34 18.16 13.05
N LEU A 30 -13.38 17.48 12.43
CA LEU A 30 -12.13 18.08 11.99
C LEU A 30 -12.37 18.89 10.72
N ALA A 31 -11.61 19.98 10.57
CA ALA A 31 -11.65 20.78 9.37
C ALA A 31 -11.23 19.95 8.14
N SER A 32 -11.81 20.25 6.98
CA SER A 32 -11.50 19.52 5.74
C SER A 32 -10.02 19.60 5.34
N ASN A 33 -9.34 20.68 5.75
CA ASN A 33 -7.93 20.94 5.52
C ASN A 33 -6.99 20.31 6.55
N THR A 34 -7.49 19.62 7.59
CA THR A 34 -6.64 18.86 8.51
C THR A 34 -5.84 17.84 7.69
N PRO A 35 -4.50 17.75 7.81
CA PRO A 35 -3.73 16.85 6.97
C PRO A 35 -4.04 15.37 7.26
N ASP A 36 -4.14 14.56 6.21
CA ASP A 36 -4.59 13.16 6.32
C ASP A 36 -3.68 12.30 7.19
N ALA A 37 -2.36 12.55 7.15
CA ALA A 37 -1.36 11.82 7.94
C ALA A 37 -1.61 11.97 9.46
N TYR A 38 -2.00 13.17 9.92
CA TYR A 38 -2.36 13.37 11.33
C TYR A 38 -3.57 12.53 11.71
N VAL A 39 -4.63 12.57 10.90
CA VAL A 39 -5.86 11.81 11.16
C VAL A 39 -5.56 10.32 11.23
N ARG A 40 -4.74 9.78 10.31
CA ARG A 40 -4.35 8.37 10.32
C ARG A 40 -3.55 7.99 11.55
N ARG A 41 -2.57 8.82 11.95
CA ARG A 41 -1.70 8.53 13.09
C ARG A 41 -2.44 8.61 14.43
N GLU A 42 -3.26 9.64 14.63
CA GLU A 42 -4.02 9.83 15.87
C GLU A 42 -5.10 8.76 16.08
N VAL A 43 -5.78 8.36 14.99
CA VAL A 43 -6.85 7.35 15.06
C VAL A 43 -6.29 5.92 14.99
N GLY A 44 -5.01 5.75 14.66
CA GLY A 44 -4.39 4.43 14.47
C GLY A 44 -4.95 3.69 13.25
N LEU A 45 -5.23 4.42 12.16
CA LEU A 45 -5.79 3.81 10.95
C LEU A 45 -4.74 3.02 10.18
N ILE A 46 -5.07 1.75 9.91
CA ILE A 46 -4.34 0.94 8.94
C ILE A 46 -4.62 1.51 7.55
N HIS A 47 -3.55 1.71 6.77
CA HIS A 47 -3.65 2.15 5.40
C HIS A 47 -4.42 1.13 4.54
N THR A 48 -5.41 1.60 3.79
CA THR A 48 -6.17 0.84 2.81
C THR A 48 -5.25 0.15 1.81
N LYS A 49 -4.11 0.77 1.47
CA LYS A 49 -3.06 0.16 0.63
C LYS A 49 -2.61 -1.20 1.17
N VAL A 50 -2.36 -1.32 2.48
CA VAL A 50 -1.97 -2.57 3.13
C VAL A 50 -3.10 -3.59 3.05
N VAL A 51 -4.33 -3.17 3.31
CA VAL A 51 -5.52 -4.04 3.30
C VAL A 51 -5.78 -4.62 1.90
N VAL A 52 -5.74 -3.77 0.86
CA VAL A 52 -5.92 -4.17 -0.53
C VAL A 52 -4.77 -5.06 -0.97
N PHE A 53 -3.53 -4.72 -0.61
CA PHE A 53 -2.36 -5.50 -1.00
C PHE A 53 -2.33 -6.89 -0.35
N ARG A 54 -2.77 -7.04 0.91
CA ARG A 54 -2.97 -8.36 1.55
C ARG A 54 -3.91 -9.24 0.71
N ARG A 55 -5.01 -8.68 0.20
CA ARG A 55 -5.94 -9.42 -0.65
C ARG A 55 -5.32 -9.75 -2.02
N ALA A 56 -4.54 -8.82 -2.58
CA ALA A 56 -3.81 -9.05 -3.82
C ALA A 56 -2.76 -10.17 -3.69
N LEU A 57 -2.04 -10.26 -2.57
CA LEU A 57 -1.13 -11.37 -2.26
C LEU A 57 -1.88 -12.70 -2.16
N ALA A 58 -3.02 -12.74 -1.48
CA ALA A 58 -3.87 -13.94 -1.43
C ALA A 58 -4.40 -14.33 -2.83
N TRP A 59 -4.73 -13.36 -3.66
CA TRP A 59 -5.12 -13.59 -5.05
C TRP A 59 -3.98 -14.12 -5.90
N TRP A 60 -2.76 -13.58 -5.72
CA TRP A 60 -1.55 -14.10 -6.34
C TRP A 60 -1.32 -15.58 -5.99
N ASP A 61 -1.39 -15.94 -4.71
CA ASP A 61 -1.23 -17.33 -4.26
C ASP A 61 -2.30 -18.24 -4.85
N LYS A 62 -3.55 -17.76 -4.90
CA LYS A 62 -4.64 -18.50 -5.54
C LYS A 62 -4.35 -18.70 -7.03
N LEU A 63 -3.89 -17.68 -7.74
CA LEU A 63 -3.48 -17.79 -9.14
C LEU A 63 -2.36 -18.83 -9.29
N CYS A 64 -1.35 -18.84 -8.42
CA CYS A 64 -0.25 -19.81 -8.44
C CYS A 64 -0.74 -21.27 -8.36
N GLN A 65 -1.81 -21.53 -7.62
CA GLN A 65 -2.40 -22.87 -7.42
C GLN A 65 -3.44 -23.23 -8.50
N MET A 66 -3.90 -22.28 -9.31
CA MET A 66 -4.85 -22.57 -10.39
C MET A 66 -4.18 -23.32 -11.54
N ARG A 67 -4.90 -24.29 -12.09
CA ARG A 67 -4.53 -24.96 -13.34
C ARG A 67 -4.47 -23.97 -14.51
N GLU A 68 -3.59 -24.23 -15.46
CA GLU A 68 -3.32 -23.33 -16.59
C GLU A 68 -4.49 -23.20 -17.58
N ASP A 69 -5.41 -24.16 -17.61
CA ASP A 69 -6.61 -24.12 -18.45
C ASP A 69 -7.66 -23.11 -17.94
N ARG A 70 -7.53 -22.63 -16.70
CA ARG A 70 -8.46 -21.66 -16.10
C ARG A 70 -8.21 -20.26 -16.67
N PHE A 71 -9.28 -19.59 -17.10
CA PHE A 71 -9.21 -18.22 -17.64
C PHE A 71 -8.43 -17.23 -16.75
N PRO A 72 -8.65 -17.15 -15.42
CA PRO A 72 -7.89 -16.21 -14.58
C PRO A 72 -6.38 -16.41 -14.66
N ARG A 73 -5.92 -17.67 -14.67
CA ARG A 73 -4.50 -18.01 -14.78
C ARG A 73 -3.96 -17.60 -16.15
N ARG A 74 -4.69 -17.86 -17.23
CA ARG A 74 -4.30 -17.46 -18.61
C ARG A 74 -4.21 -15.94 -18.76
N CYS A 75 -5.22 -15.20 -18.27
CA CYS A 75 -5.22 -13.75 -18.30
C CYS A 75 -4.03 -13.20 -17.50
N PHE A 76 -3.77 -13.75 -16.32
CA PHE A 76 -2.66 -13.33 -15.48
C PHE A 76 -1.28 -13.59 -16.12
N LEU A 77 -1.06 -14.77 -16.72
CA LEU A 77 0.16 -15.05 -17.46
C LEU A 77 0.36 -14.06 -18.62
N ARG A 78 -0.72 -13.72 -19.33
CA ARG A 78 -0.67 -12.70 -20.39
C ARG A 78 -0.31 -11.31 -19.85
N LEU A 79 -0.80 -10.93 -18.68
CA LEU A 79 -0.43 -9.67 -18.03
C LEU A 79 1.07 -9.63 -17.67
N LEU A 80 1.64 -10.73 -17.20
CA LEU A 80 3.08 -10.84 -16.94
C LEU A 80 3.93 -10.71 -18.21
N GLU A 81 3.48 -11.26 -19.34
CA GLU A 81 4.14 -11.09 -20.64
C GLU A 81 4.10 -9.63 -21.10
N LEU A 82 2.93 -8.98 -20.99
CA LEU A 82 2.74 -7.58 -21.35
C LEU A 82 3.59 -6.64 -20.50
N ASP A 83 3.70 -6.90 -19.20
CA ASP A 83 4.58 -6.16 -18.28
C ASP A 83 6.04 -6.19 -18.75
N ARG A 84 6.55 -7.37 -19.16
CA ARG A 84 7.91 -7.52 -19.70
C ARG A 84 8.11 -6.84 -21.04
N ALA A 85 7.08 -6.84 -21.88
CA ALA A 85 7.09 -6.14 -23.16
C ALA A 85 6.94 -4.61 -23.01
N GLY A 86 6.81 -4.09 -21.78
CA GLY A 86 6.72 -2.66 -21.49
C GLY A 86 5.29 -2.11 -21.50
N PHE A 87 4.27 -2.94 -21.70
CA PHE A 87 2.86 -2.54 -21.67
C PHE A 87 2.33 -2.54 -20.24
N ARG A 88 2.51 -1.41 -19.54
CA ARG A 88 2.17 -1.26 -18.11
C ARG A 88 0.82 -0.57 -17.85
N TRP A 89 0.21 0.04 -18.88
CA TRP A 89 -1.07 0.74 -18.74
C TRP A 89 -2.16 -0.22 -18.23
N ASN A 90 -2.77 0.09 -17.10
CA ASN A 90 -3.80 -0.71 -16.41
C ASN A 90 -3.42 -2.19 -16.28
N ASN A 91 -2.13 -2.49 -16.13
CA ASN A 91 -1.63 -3.84 -15.99
C ASN A 91 -1.48 -4.19 -14.51
N TRP A 92 -2.34 -5.10 -14.03
CA TRP A 92 -2.32 -5.55 -12.64
C TRP A 92 -0.96 -6.11 -12.21
N ALA A 93 -0.27 -6.86 -13.09
CA ALA A 93 1.04 -7.41 -12.75
C ALA A 93 2.10 -6.32 -12.61
N SER A 94 2.03 -5.26 -13.43
CA SER A 94 2.89 -4.08 -13.29
C SER A 94 2.62 -3.34 -11.98
N GLN A 95 1.34 -3.10 -11.65
CA GLN A 95 0.93 -2.45 -10.40
C GLN A 95 1.39 -3.24 -9.17
N PHE A 96 1.20 -4.57 -9.20
CA PHE A 96 1.66 -5.46 -8.14
C PHE A 96 3.19 -5.42 -7.99
N ARG A 97 3.93 -5.45 -9.11
CA ARG A 97 5.40 -5.34 -9.12
C ARG A 97 5.89 -4.00 -8.58
N GLU A 98 5.21 -2.91 -8.91
CA GLU A 98 5.55 -1.58 -8.41
C GLU A 98 5.44 -1.51 -6.89
N ILE A 99 4.35 -2.02 -6.30
CA ILE A 99 4.20 -2.06 -4.85
C ILE A 99 5.27 -2.95 -4.21
N MET A 100 5.55 -4.14 -4.76
CA MET A 100 6.66 -4.98 -4.31
C MET A 100 8.02 -4.28 -4.43
N GLY A 101 8.18 -3.42 -5.45
CA GLY A 101 9.38 -2.61 -5.65
C GLY A 101 9.58 -1.55 -4.57
N THR A 102 8.49 -0.96 -4.05
CA THR A 102 8.58 0.03 -2.95
C THR A 102 9.14 -0.55 -1.65
N ILE A 103 9.03 -1.87 -1.45
CA ILE A 103 9.53 -2.60 -0.27
C ILE A 103 10.72 -3.53 -0.61
N SER A 104 11.41 -3.27 -1.73
CA SER A 104 12.58 -4.03 -2.18
C SER A 104 12.36 -5.55 -2.37
N CYS A 105 11.11 -5.98 -2.59
CA CYS A 105 10.72 -7.37 -2.80
C CYS A 105 10.37 -7.69 -4.27
N ALA A 106 10.57 -6.75 -5.21
CA ALA A 106 10.23 -6.94 -6.63
C ALA A 106 10.98 -8.11 -7.29
N ASN A 107 12.14 -8.49 -6.78
CA ASN A 107 12.92 -9.65 -7.24
C ASN A 107 12.21 -11.00 -7.03
N MET A 108 11.23 -11.06 -6.10
CA MET A 108 10.41 -12.26 -5.89
C MET A 108 9.45 -12.52 -7.06
N LEU A 109 9.23 -11.53 -7.94
CA LEU A 109 8.36 -11.65 -9.11
C LEU A 109 9.16 -12.10 -10.33
N GLY A 110 9.32 -13.42 -10.40
CA GLY A 110 9.97 -14.11 -11.50
C GLY A 110 9.12 -14.17 -12.78
N SER A 111 9.62 -14.95 -13.74
CA SER A 111 8.92 -15.18 -15.01
C SER A 111 7.70 -16.08 -14.86
N VAL A 112 7.68 -16.88 -13.81
CA VAL A 112 6.60 -17.80 -13.44
C VAL A 112 6.09 -17.35 -12.07
N PRO A 113 4.76 -17.28 -11.87
CA PRO A 113 4.21 -16.98 -10.56
C PRO A 113 4.50 -18.12 -9.57
N ILE A 114 5.18 -17.76 -8.49
CA ILE A 114 5.54 -18.66 -7.38
C ILE A 114 4.71 -18.25 -6.15
N PRO A 115 4.17 -19.19 -5.36
CA PRO A 115 3.47 -18.87 -4.12
C PRO A 115 4.35 -18.06 -3.16
N LEU A 116 3.78 -17.03 -2.55
CA LEU A 116 4.44 -16.13 -1.59
C LEU A 116 4.00 -16.40 -0.15
N SER A 117 3.16 -17.41 0.09
CA SER A 117 2.55 -17.76 1.39
C SER A 117 3.50 -17.70 2.60
N SER A 118 4.76 -18.11 2.48
CA SER A 118 5.75 -18.06 3.58
C SER A 118 6.25 -16.67 3.92
N SER A 119 6.12 -15.72 3.00
CA SER A 119 6.68 -14.36 3.10
C SER A 119 5.61 -13.28 3.19
N VAL A 120 4.31 -13.65 3.16
CA VAL A 120 3.19 -12.69 3.13
C VAL A 120 3.23 -11.73 4.31
N GLU A 121 3.41 -12.22 5.54
CA GLU A 121 3.42 -11.33 6.71
C GLU A 121 4.62 -10.39 6.69
N SER A 122 5.82 -10.87 6.37
CA SER A 122 7.00 -10.00 6.23
C SER A 122 6.83 -8.92 5.16
N ILE A 123 6.22 -9.26 4.02
CA ILE A 123 5.90 -8.30 2.96
C ILE A 123 4.92 -7.22 3.46
N LEU A 124 3.92 -7.63 4.23
CA LEU A 124 2.89 -6.74 4.75
C LEU A 124 3.40 -5.87 5.90
N ASP A 125 4.28 -6.38 6.74
CA ASP A 125 4.97 -5.63 7.78
C ASP A 125 5.83 -4.54 7.13
N ASN A 126 6.69 -4.90 6.16
CA ASN A 126 7.50 -3.93 5.42
C ASN A 126 6.66 -2.83 4.74
N LEU A 127 5.52 -3.20 4.14
CA LEU A 127 4.63 -2.22 3.53
C LEU A 127 3.93 -1.34 4.57
N THR A 128 3.59 -1.90 5.73
CA THR A 128 2.97 -1.16 6.83
C THR A 128 3.96 -0.15 7.41
N ASP A 129 5.19 -0.59 7.67
CA ASP A 129 6.27 0.26 8.18
C ASP A 129 6.57 1.41 7.22
N LEU A 130 6.68 1.11 5.92
CA LEU A 130 6.85 2.13 4.90
C LEU A 130 5.69 3.16 4.89
N CYS A 131 4.44 2.72 5.05
CA CYS A 131 3.30 3.65 5.11
C CYS A 131 3.36 4.53 6.36
N VAL A 132 3.74 3.94 7.50
CA VAL A 132 3.90 4.66 8.77
C VAL A 132 5.03 5.69 8.69
N GLU A 133 6.19 5.30 8.17
CA GLU A 133 7.33 6.20 7.98
C GLU A 133 6.97 7.38 7.08
N ASN A 134 6.29 7.13 5.95
CA ASN A 134 5.80 8.18 5.06
C ASN A 134 4.85 9.16 5.75
N ASP A 135 3.99 8.69 6.64
CA ASP A 135 3.11 9.57 7.41
C ASP A 135 3.89 10.38 8.47
N SER A 136 4.86 9.77 9.15
CA SER A 136 5.75 10.48 10.08
C SER A 136 6.51 11.60 9.38
N LEU A 137 7.13 11.33 8.23
CA LEU A 137 7.83 12.34 7.43
C LEU A 137 6.89 13.49 7.00
N LYS A 138 5.65 13.18 6.62
CA LYS A 138 4.64 14.21 6.27
C LYS A 138 4.22 15.05 7.47
N ILE A 139 4.16 14.47 8.65
CA ILE A 139 3.84 15.18 9.90
C ILE A 139 4.99 16.10 10.31
N GLU A 140 6.23 15.59 10.27
CA GLU A 140 7.44 16.35 10.57
C GLU A 140 7.64 17.54 9.63
N ALA A 141 7.47 17.33 8.32
CA ALA A 141 7.55 18.39 7.32
C ALA A 141 6.33 19.34 7.33
N SER A 142 5.30 19.05 8.12
CA SER A 142 4.08 19.85 8.11
C SER A 142 4.28 21.18 8.83
N ARG A 143 3.85 22.28 8.19
CA ARG A 143 3.76 23.60 8.84
C ARG A 143 2.82 23.65 10.04
N PHE A 144 1.95 22.65 10.20
CA PHE A 144 1.04 22.53 11.35
C PHE A 144 1.73 21.87 12.56
N ASN A 145 2.97 21.42 12.39
CA ASN A 145 3.77 20.84 13.45
C ASN A 145 4.53 21.94 14.23
N PHE A 146 3.85 22.58 15.18
CA PHE A 146 4.49 23.55 16.07
C PHE A 146 5.19 22.89 17.28
N TYR A 147 4.90 21.62 17.55
CA TYR A 147 5.27 20.93 18.79
C TYR A 147 6.58 20.12 18.69
N PHE A 148 6.91 19.52 17.55
CA PHE A 148 8.10 18.68 17.43
C PHE A 148 9.42 19.45 17.22
N PRO A 149 9.49 20.54 16.43
CA PRO A 149 10.73 21.32 16.28
C PRO A 149 11.24 21.91 17.60
N SER A 150 10.32 22.28 18.50
CA SER A 150 10.64 22.85 19.81
C SER A 150 11.18 21.81 20.80
N LEU A 151 10.74 20.55 20.70
CA LEU A 151 11.29 19.44 21.51
C LEU A 151 12.71 19.06 21.07
N SER A 152 13.01 19.02 19.77
CA SER A 152 14.37 18.77 19.27
C SER A 152 15.37 19.87 19.63
N ALA A 153 14.92 21.13 19.70
CA ALA A 153 15.77 22.25 20.12
C ALA A 153 16.11 22.17 21.63
N SER A 154 15.13 21.79 22.47
CA SER A 154 15.34 21.66 23.92
C SER A 154 16.26 20.50 24.34
N ALA A 155 16.46 19.50 23.47
CA ALA A 155 17.37 18.38 23.73
C ALA A 155 18.85 18.69 23.45
N GLY A 156 19.15 19.81 22.78
CA GLY A 156 20.52 20.22 22.42
C GLY A 156 21.20 21.20 23.39
N GLU A 157 20.48 21.75 24.38
CA GLU A 157 21.00 22.76 25.32
C GLU A 157 21.47 22.16 26.66
N GLY A 158 21.60 20.83 26.75
CA GLY A 158 21.97 20.10 27.97
C GLY A 158 23.20 19.20 27.86
N ALA A 159 24.15 19.52 26.98
CA ALA A 159 25.45 18.83 26.86
C ALA A 159 26.62 19.81 26.97
#